data_AF-A0A2N5WBS7-F1
#
_entry.id   AF-A0A2N5WBS7-F1
#
_cell.length_a   1.000
_cell.length_b   1.000
_cell.length_c   1.000
_cell.angle_alpha   90.00
_cell.angle_beta   90.00
_cell.angle_gamma   90.00
#
_symmetry.space_group_name_H-M   'P 1'
#
loop_
_entity.id
_entity.type
_entity.pdbx_description
1 polymer ?
#
loop_
_entity_poly.entity_id
_entity_poly.type
_entity_poly.pdbx_seq_one_letter_code
_entity_poly.pdbx_strand_id
1 'polypeptide(L)'
;MSVEKKLKGKFKPKQSGTAKEFVMYLIGNGYSFSYKENEKTGDITIDMSFEYDALFDDAKKAFDSMEEKNNPQMSIFEEEN
;
A
#
# COMPACT_ATOMS: atom_id res chain seq x y z
N MET A 1 32.14 1.32 -3.53
CA MET A 1 30.94 1.72 -2.77
C MET A 1 29.77 1.62 -3.72
N SER A 2 28.98 0.55 -3.63
CA SER A 2 27.76 0.43 -4.45
C SER A 2 26.78 1.45 -3.90
N VAL A 3 26.40 2.42 -4.73
CA VAL A 3 25.36 3.37 -4.40
C VAL A 3 24.05 2.57 -4.36
N GLU A 4 23.63 2.13 -3.17
CA GLU A 4 22.32 1.51 -2.98
C GLU A 4 21.28 2.53 -3.46
N LYS A 5 20.69 2.26 -4.63
CA LYS A 5 19.65 3.10 -5.20
C LYS A 5 18.43 2.94 -4.31
N LYS A 6 18.21 3.91 -3.42
CA LYS A 6 16.98 3.99 -2.63
C LYS A 6 15.80 4.09 -3.58
N LEU A 7 15.03 3.03 -3.73
CA LEU A 7 13.83 3.01 -4.55
C LEU A 7 12.72 3.76 -3.81
N LYS A 8 11.88 4.51 -4.52
CA LYS A 8 10.76 5.23 -3.90
C LYS A 8 9.45 4.62 -4.37
N GLY A 9 8.63 4.18 -3.42
CA GLY A 9 7.27 3.74 -3.68
C GLY A 9 6.26 4.80 -3.28
N LYS A 10 5.20 4.93 -4.09
CA LYS A 10 4.08 5.83 -3.82
C LYS A 10 2.79 5.05 -3.98
N PHE A 11 2.07 4.86 -2.89
CA PHE A 11 0.84 4.09 -2.81
C PHE A 11 -0.35 5.03 -2.60
N LYS A 12 -1.43 4.81 -3.35
CA LYS A 12 -2.65 5.61 -3.30
C LYS A 12 -3.86 4.67 -3.16
N PRO A 13 -4.29 4.39 -1.93
CA PRO A 13 -5.46 3.58 -1.65
C PRO A 13 -6.68 4.13 -2.39
N LYS A 14 -7.45 3.27 -3.08
CA LYS A 14 -8.73 3.65 -3.68
C LYS A 14 -9.89 3.12 -2.86
N GLN A 15 -9.71 1.98 -2.20
CA GLN A 15 -10.77 1.37 -1.39
C GLN A 15 -10.75 1.90 0.04
N SER A 16 -11.95 2.06 0.60
CA SER A 16 -12.12 2.39 2.01
C SER A 16 -11.60 1.23 2.87
N GLY A 17 -10.59 1.49 3.69
CA GLY A 17 -9.97 0.48 4.57
C GLY A 17 -8.55 0.06 4.18
N THR A 18 -8.19 0.09 2.88
CA THR A 18 -6.85 -0.30 2.41
C THR A 18 -5.76 0.56 3.06
N ALA A 19 -5.99 1.88 3.18
CA ALA A 19 -5.03 2.77 3.81
C ALA A 19 -4.65 2.30 5.23
N LYS A 20 -5.64 1.92 6.02
CA LYS A 20 -5.46 1.47 7.40
C LYS A 20 -4.76 0.12 7.46
N GLU A 21 -5.22 -0.87 6.68
CA GLU A 21 -4.60 -2.20 6.64
C GLU A 21 -3.15 -2.13 6.17
N PHE A 22 -2.89 -1.33 5.13
CA PHE A 22 -1.55 -1.18 4.59
C PHE A 22 -0.62 -0.50 5.59
N VAL A 23 -1.06 0.58 6.25
CA VAL A 23 -0.27 1.22 7.31
C VAL A 23 0.06 0.23 8.45
N MET A 24 -0.89 -0.61 8.87
CA MET A 24 -0.64 -1.64 9.88
C MET A 24 0.39 -2.67 9.42
N TYR A 25 0.32 -3.11 8.16
CA TYR A 25 1.32 -3.98 7.56
C TYR A 25 2.71 -3.34 7.54
N LEU A 26 2.81 -2.05 7.18
CA LEU A 26 4.07 -1.32 7.15
C LEU A 26 4.71 -1.22 8.53
N ILE A 27 3.91 -0.88 9.55
CA ILE A 27 4.36 -0.82 10.94
C ILE A 27 4.81 -2.21 11.42
N GLY A 28 4.04 -3.26 11.12
CA GLY A 28 4.37 -4.63 11.52
C GLY A 28 5.67 -5.18 10.92
N ASN A 29 6.05 -4.70 9.73
CA ASN A 29 7.29 -5.08 9.05
C ASN A 29 8.44 -4.08 9.26
N GLY A 30 8.24 -3.04 10.09
CA GLY A 30 9.28 -2.07 10.43
C GLY A 30 9.66 -1.09 9.30
N TYR A 31 8.79 -0.90 8.31
CA TYR A 31 9.05 0.05 7.23
C TYR A 31 8.88 1.50 7.69
N SER A 32 9.75 2.38 7.18
CA SER A 32 9.57 3.82 7.30
C SER A 32 8.72 4.36 6.14
N PHE A 33 7.69 5.14 6.47
CA PHE A 33 6.76 5.70 5.49
C PHE A 33 6.29 7.10 5.89
N SER A 34 5.82 7.86 4.91
CA SER A 34 5.11 9.14 5.10
C SER A 34 3.66 8.95 4.69
N TYR A 35 2.74 9.31 5.58
CA TYR A 35 1.31 9.35 5.32
C TYR A 35 0.87 10.79 5.07
N LYS A 36 0.10 11.02 4.02
CA LYS A 36 -0.54 12.30 3.69
C LYS A 36 -1.98 12.07 3.33
N GLU A 37 -2.86 12.84 3.93
CA GLU A 37 -4.29 12.85 3.65
C GLU A 37 -4.69 14.24 3.18
N ASN A 38 -5.40 14.30 2.06
CA ASN A 38 -5.95 15.55 1.56
C ASN A 38 -7.30 15.81 2.23
N GLU A 39 -7.34 16.74 3.18
CA GLU A 39 -8.56 17.08 3.92
C GLU A 39 -9.76 17.49 3.04
N LYS A 40 -9.51 17.98 1.81
CA LYS A 40 -10.58 18.41 0.90
C LYS A 40 -11.19 17.27 0.09
N THR A 41 -10.40 16.26 -0.25
CA THR A 41 -10.84 15.17 -1.14
C THR A 41 -10.90 13.81 -0.43
N GLY A 42 -10.32 13.70 0.76
CA GLY A 42 -10.13 12.44 1.47
C GLY A 42 -9.04 11.55 0.84
N ASP A 43 -8.30 12.04 -0.16
CA ASP A 43 -7.29 11.24 -0.85
C ASP A 43 -6.10 10.97 0.05
N ILE A 44 -5.75 9.69 0.17
CA ILE A 44 -4.58 9.25 0.95
C ILE A 44 -3.42 8.95 0.00
N THR A 45 -2.22 9.35 0.41
CA THR A 45 -0.97 9.00 -0.23
C THR A 45 0.01 8.50 0.82
N ILE A 46 0.63 7.35 0.53
CA ILE A 46 1.65 6.75 1.37
C ILE A 46 2.94 6.67 0.55
N ASP A 47 3.93 7.48 0.94
CA ASP A 47 5.24 7.54 0.29
C ASP A 47 6.27 6.73 1.12
N MET A 48 7.09 5.93 0.45
CA MET A 48 8.06 5.02 1.08
C MET A 48 9.40 5.04 0.35
N SER A 49 10.48 4.74 1.09
CA SER A 49 11.80 4.48 0.50
C SER A 49 12.25 3.07 0.85
N PHE A 50 12.73 2.35 -0.16
CA PHE A 50 13.16 0.96 -0.07
C PHE A 50 14.65 0.87 -0.38
N GLU A 51 15.34 -0.01 0.36
CA GLU A 51 16.76 -0.29 0.15
C GLU A 51 16.97 -1.27 -1.01
N TYR A 52 15.98 -2.13 -1.28
CA TYR A 52 16.03 -3.19 -2.29
C TYR A 52 14.70 -3.29 -3.06
N ASP A 53 14.79 -3.64 -4.34
CA ASP A 53 13.64 -3.83 -5.23
C ASP A 53 12.67 -4.91 -4.70
N ALA A 54 13.20 -5.99 -4.12
CA ALA A 54 12.38 -7.05 -3.54
C ALA A 54 11.43 -6.54 -2.44
N LEU A 55 11.91 -5.61 -1.60
CA LEU A 55 11.08 -5.01 -0.55
C LEU A 55 9.98 -4.11 -1.13
N PHE A 56 10.25 -3.43 -2.24
CA PHE A 56 9.24 -2.67 -2.96
C PHE A 56 8.19 -3.59 -3.58
N ASP A 57 8.62 -4.67 -4.24
CA ASP A 57 7.72 -5.63 -4.86
C ASP A 57 6.82 -6.32 -3.84
N ASP A 58 7.36 -6.69 -2.68
CA ASP A 58 6.59 -7.28 -1.58
C ASP A 58 5.57 -6.30 -1.00
N ALA A 59 5.98 -5.05 -0.73
CA ALA A 59 5.06 -4.01 -0.28
C ALA A 59 3.98 -3.72 -1.33
N LYS A 60 4.33 -3.74 -2.62
CA LYS A 60 3.39 -3.54 -3.72
C LYS A 60 2.38 -4.67 -3.83
N LYS A 61 2.80 -5.92 -3.74
CA LYS A 61 1.90 -7.08 -3.74
C LYS A 61 0.94 -7.04 -2.55
N ALA A 62 1.43 -6.70 -1.36
CA ALA A 62 0.59 -6.55 -0.18
C ALA A 62 -0.47 -5.45 -0.38
N PHE A 63 -0.05 -4.30 -0.91
CA PHE A 63 -0.96 -3.19 -1.22
C PHE A 63 -2.03 -3.58 -2.25
N ASP A 64 -1.62 -4.19 -3.38
CA ASP A 64 -2.53 -4.59 -4.45
C ASP A 64 -3.55 -5.64 -3.93
N SER A 65 -3.10 -6.61 -3.11
CA SER A 65 -3.98 -7.61 -2.49
C SER A 65 -4.99 -7.00 -1.51
N MET A 66 -4.61 -5.98 -0.74
CA MET A 66 -5.53 -5.26 0.14
C MET A 66 -6.54 -4.42 -0.65
N GLU A 67 -6.13 -3.79 -1.74
CA GLU A 67 -7.04 -3.08 -2.65
C GLU A 67 -8.05 -4.03 -3.29
N GLU A 68 -7.60 -5.21 -3.67
CA GLU A 68 -8.43 -6.28 -4.21
C GLU A 68 -9.43 -6.79 -3.17
N LYS A 69 -8.96 -7.15 -1.98
CA LYS A 69 -9.79 -7.63 -0.86
C LYS A 69 -10.85 -6.60 -0.43
N ASN A 70 -10.47 -5.32 -0.37
CA ASN A 70 -11.38 -4.25 0.05
C ASN A 70 -12.23 -3.72 -1.10
N ASN A 71 -12.11 -4.28 -2.31
CA ASN A 71 -12.93 -3.89 -3.45
C ASN A 71 -14.34 -4.52 -3.32
N PRO A 72 -15.40 -3.72 -3.08
CA PRO A 72 -16.74 -4.24 -2.91
C PRO A 72 -17.27 -4.95 -4.18
N GLN A 73 -16.70 -4.67 -5.36
CA GLN A 73 -17.10 -5.35 -6.59
C GLN A 73 -16.56 -6.79 -6.67
N MET A 74 -15.47 -7.16 -5.98
CA MET A 74 -15.02 -8.56 -5.93
C MET A 74 -15.84 -9.41 -4.97
N SER A 75 -16.36 -8.81 -3.89
CA SER A 75 -17.23 -9.51 -2.93
C SER A 75 -18.53 -10.05 -3.55
N ILE A 76 -18.97 -9.50 -4.70
CA ILE A 76 -20.19 -9.93 -5.40
C ILE A 76 -19.92 -11.14 -6.31
N PHE A 77 -18.68 -11.37 -6.74
CA PHE A 77 -18.33 -12.50 -7.62
C PHE A 77 -18.01 -13.80 -6.86
N GLU A 78 -17.86 -13.76 -5.54
CA GLU A 78 -17.61 -14.95 -4.71
C GLU A 78 -18.90 -15.60 -4.15
N GLU A 79 -20.09 -15.02 -4.41
CA GLU A 79 -21.39 -15.54 -3.95
C GLU A 79 -22.18 -16.34 -5.02
N GLU A 80 -21.53 -16.76 -6.11
CA GLU A 80 -22.06 -17.76 -7.06
C GLU A 80 -21.03 -18.88 -7.31
N ASN A 81 -20.84 -19.78 -6.32
CA ASN A 81 -20.48 -21.18 -6.57
C ASN A 81 -21.01 -22.09 -5.47
#